data_AF-A0A3B9FU80-F1
#
_entry.id   AF-A0A3B9FU80-F1
#
_cell.length_a   1.000
_cell.length_b   1.000
_cell.length_c   1.000
_cell.angle_alpha   90.00
_cell.angle_beta   90.00
_cell.angle_gamma   90.00
#
_symmetry.space_group_name_H-M   'P 1'
#
loop_
_entity.id
_entity.type
_entity.pdbx_description
1 polymer ?
#
loop_
_entity_poly.entity_id
_entity_poly.type
_entity_poly.pdbx_seq_one_letter_code
_entity_poly.pdbx_strand_id
1 'polypeptide(L)'
;MSILTFQRPDKITLQKSTDFEGTFEFKPLEPGFGVTVGNALRRVLLSSLEGFAITSVKISGVDHEFSTISGVMEDVTEIILNLKQV
;
A
#
# COMPACT_ATOMS: atom_id res chain seq x y z
N MET A 1 33.21 -28.88 -5.14
CA MET A 1 32.36 -27.78 -5.63
C MET A 1 31.95 -26.99 -4.40
N SER A 2 32.65 -25.89 -4.11
CA SER A 2 32.42 -25.10 -2.90
C SER A 2 31.01 -24.54 -2.93
N ILE A 3 30.21 -24.88 -1.92
CA ILE A 3 28.92 -24.26 -1.66
C ILE A 3 29.25 -22.78 -1.41
N LEU A 4 28.85 -21.88 -2.32
CA LEU A 4 29.06 -20.46 -2.15
C LEU A 4 28.39 -20.03 -0.84
N THR A 5 29.18 -19.63 0.15
CA THR A 5 28.67 -19.12 1.43
C THR A 5 28.04 -17.76 1.16
N PHE A 6 26.72 -17.74 1.00
CA PHE A 6 25.95 -16.51 0.79
C PHE A 6 25.75 -15.77 2.11
N GLN A 7 26.09 -14.48 2.17
CA GLN A 7 25.82 -13.65 3.34
C GLN A 7 24.31 -13.39 3.45
N ARG A 8 23.69 -13.98 4.47
CA ARG A 8 22.28 -13.73 4.82
C ARG A 8 22.20 -12.54 5.78
N PRO A 9 21.16 -11.71 5.70
CA PRO A 9 20.94 -10.66 6.69
C PRO A 9 20.62 -11.30 8.06
N ASP A 10 21.31 -10.84 9.10
CA ASP A 10 21.26 -11.46 10.43
C ASP A 10 20.01 -11.05 11.23
N LYS A 11 19.57 -9.80 11.10
CA LYS A 11 18.41 -9.27 11.83
C LYS A 11 17.77 -8.08 11.12
N ILE A 12 16.43 -8.08 11.10
CA ILE A 12 15.62 -6.93 10.65
C ILE A 12 15.47 -6.00 11.85
N THR A 13 15.89 -4.74 11.69
CA THR A 13 15.74 -3.72 12.75
C THR A 13 14.65 -2.73 12.37
N LEU A 14 13.65 -2.58 13.24
CA LEU A 14 12.64 -1.53 13.13
C LEU A 14 13.23 -0.22 13.65
N GLN A 15 13.35 0.79 12.79
CA GLN A 15 13.85 2.10 13.20
C GLN A 15 12.72 3.03 13.67
N LYS A 16 11.65 3.11 12.88
CA LYS A 16 10.49 3.98 13.16
C LYS A 16 9.22 3.24 12.79
N SER A 17 8.21 3.35 13.63
CA SER A 17 6.86 2.89 13.35
C SER A 17 5.87 3.91 13.88
N THR A 18 4.97 4.35 13.02
CA THR A 18 3.69 4.96 13.37
C THR A 18 2.59 4.00 12.97
N ASP A 19 1.33 4.39 13.14
CA ASP A 19 0.19 3.59 12.70
C ASP A 19 0.11 3.44 11.17
N PHE A 20 0.72 4.37 10.42
CA PHE A 20 0.65 4.42 8.94
C PHE A 20 2.00 4.41 8.21
N GLU A 21 3.12 4.44 8.94
CA GLU A 21 4.47 4.45 8.36
C GLU A 21 5.41 3.53 9.15
N GLY A 22 6.22 2.74 8.44
CA GLY A 22 7.23 1.86 9.05
C GLY A 22 8.55 1.93 8.29
N THR A 23 9.65 2.12 9.01
CA THR A 23 11.02 2.10 8.45
C THR A 23 11.80 0.92 9.01
N PHE A 24 12.28 0.05 8.13
CA PHE A 24 13.02 -1.17 8.46
C PHE A 24 14.42 -1.13 7.84
N GLU A 25 15.42 -1.56 8.60
CA GLU A 25 16.81 -1.67 8.14
C GLU A 25 17.21 -3.14 8.00
N PHE A 26 17.76 -3.49 6.84
CA PHE A 26 18.26 -4.82 6.50
C PHE A 26 19.77 -4.75 6.26
N LYS A 27 20.54 -5.42 7.11
CA LYS A 27 21.99 -5.55 6.96
C LYS A 27 22.50 -6.82 7.66
N PRO A 28 23.64 -7.40 7.22
CA PRO A 28 24.38 -7.08 5.99
C PRO A 28 23.75 -7.70 4.74
N LEU A 29 24.02 -7.11 3.57
CA LEU A 29 23.60 -7.64 2.27
C LEU A 29 24.79 -7.66 1.31
N GLU A 30 24.85 -8.68 0.47
CA GLU A 30 25.82 -8.75 -0.63
C GLU A 30 25.65 -7.56 -1.61
N PRO A 31 26.73 -7.09 -2.23
CA PRO A 31 26.64 -6.06 -3.27
C PRO A 31 25.62 -6.43 -4.35
N GLY A 32 24.72 -5.49 -4.65
CA GLY A 32 23.64 -5.67 -5.64
C GLY A 32 22.35 -6.31 -5.10
N PHE A 33 22.39 -7.05 -3.98
CA PHE A 33 21.19 -7.68 -3.43
C PHE A 33 20.20 -6.69 -2.81
N GLY A 34 20.66 -5.50 -2.40
CA GLY A 34 19.78 -4.43 -1.93
C GLY A 34 18.71 -4.06 -2.96
N VAL A 35 19.09 -3.94 -4.23
CA VAL A 35 18.15 -3.62 -5.32
C VAL A 35 17.24 -4.82 -5.62
N THR A 36 17.78 -6.03 -5.65
CA THR A 36 17.02 -7.26 -5.89
C THR A 36 15.91 -7.45 -4.85
N VAL A 37 16.26 -7.37 -3.57
CA VAL A 37 15.32 -7.54 -2.46
C VAL A 37 14.37 -6.34 -2.37
N GLY A 38 14.88 -5.11 -2.49
CA GLY A 38 14.06 -3.90 -2.42
C GLY A 38 13.00 -3.83 -3.51
N ASN A 39 13.36 -4.15 -4.76
CA ASN A 39 12.40 -4.19 -5.86
C ASN A 39 11.37 -5.30 -5.71
N ALA A 40 11.80 -6.48 -5.24
CA ALA A 40 10.89 -7.59 -4.96
C ALA A 40 9.85 -7.20 -3.89
N LEU A 41 10.31 -6.67 -2.75
CA LEU A 41 9.43 -6.20 -1.67
C LEU A 41 8.50 -5.09 -2.15
N ARG A 42 9.02 -4.07 -2.86
CA ARG A 42 8.20 -2.99 -3.41
C ARG A 42 7.07 -3.52 -4.30
N ARG A 43 7.36 -4.49 -5.17
CA ARG A 43 6.33 -5.06 -6.06
C ARG A 43 5.26 -5.80 -5.27
N VAL A 44 5.66 -6.63 -4.32
CA VAL A 44 4.72 -7.39 -3.49
C VAL A 44 3.84 -6.45 -2.65
N LEU A 45 4.46 -5.46 -1.99
CA LEU A 45 3.75 -4.50 -1.14
C LEU A 45 2.76 -3.64 -1.94
N LEU A 46 3.08 -3.27 -3.18
CA LEU A 46 2.18 -2.45 -4.00
C LEU A 46 1.05 -3.23 -4.68
N SER A 47 1.19 -4.55 -4.88
CA SER A 47 0.25 -5.30 -5.73
C SER A 47 -0.47 -6.46 -5.05
N SER A 48 0.05 -6.96 -3.93
CA SER A 48 -0.39 -8.25 -3.37
C SER A 48 -0.72 -8.18 -1.88
N LEU A 49 -0.85 -6.97 -1.34
CA LEU A 49 -1.34 -6.81 0.03
C LEU A 49 -2.84 -7.04 0.08
N GLU A 50 -3.25 -7.89 1.01
CA GLU A 50 -4.64 -8.09 1.36
C GLU A 50 -5.14 -6.88 2.16
N GLY A 51 -6.38 -6.49 1.91
CA GLY A 51 -7.02 -5.35 2.58
C GLY A 51 -8.50 -5.31 2.31
N PHE A 52 -9.21 -4.47 3.04
CA PHE A 52 -10.61 -4.19 2.84
C PHE A 52 -10.74 -2.79 2.27
N ALA A 53 -11.61 -2.63 1.27
CA ALA A 53 -11.91 -1.34 0.67
C ALA A 53 -13.38 -1.33 0.24
N ILE A 54 -13.97 -0.14 0.22
CA ILE A 54 -15.33 0.06 -0.29
C ILE A 54 -15.34 -0.17 -1.80
N THR A 55 -16.08 -1.17 -2.25
CA THR A 55 -16.14 -1.56 -3.68
C THR A 55 -17.33 -0.96 -4.42
N SER A 56 -18.43 -0.68 -3.72
CA SER A 56 -19.66 -0.15 -4.31
C SER A 56 -20.48 0.63 -3.29
N VAL A 57 -21.14 1.69 -3.74
CA VAL A 57 -22.11 2.47 -2.96
C VAL A 57 -23.39 2.64 -3.78
N LYS A 58 -24.55 2.60 -3.12
CA LYS A 58 -25.84 2.90 -3.74
C LYS A 58 -26.48 4.07 -3.02
N ILE A 59 -26.76 5.14 -3.75
CA ILE A 59 -27.37 6.36 -3.22
C ILE A 59 -28.78 6.49 -3.79
N SER A 60 -29.77 6.66 -2.92
CA SER A 60 -31.17 6.81 -3.34
C SER A 60 -31.37 8.13 -4.07
N GLY A 61 -32.02 8.09 -5.25
CA GLY A 61 -32.30 9.28 -6.05
C GLY A 61 -31.12 9.78 -6.89
N VAL A 62 -30.02 9.00 -6.95
CA VAL A 62 -28.87 9.27 -7.81
C VAL A 62 -28.81 8.22 -8.91
N ASP A 63 -28.94 8.67 -10.16
CA ASP A 63 -28.89 7.78 -11.32
C ASP A 63 -27.45 7.51 -11.79
N HIS A 64 -26.53 8.45 -11.58
CA HIS A 64 -25.12 8.35 -11.99
C HIS A 64 -24.17 9.18 -11.10
N GLU A 65 -22.88 8.88 -11.20
CA GLU A 65 -21.78 9.43 -10.39
C GLU A 65 -21.52 10.93 -10.60
N PHE A 66 -21.93 11.49 -11.74
CA PHE A 66 -21.80 12.92 -12.06
C PHE A 66 -22.98 13.78 -11.60
N SER A 67 -23.91 13.21 -10.82
CA SER A 67 -25.09 13.94 -10.37
C SER A 67 -24.78 14.76 -9.11
N THR A 68 -25.63 15.75 -8.86
CA THR A 68 -25.61 16.53 -7.62
C THR A 68 -26.84 16.18 -6.79
N ILE A 69 -26.68 16.21 -5.46
CA ILE A 69 -27.76 15.92 -4.51
C ILE A 69 -28.23 17.24 -3.91
N SER A 70 -29.53 17.51 -3.96
CA SER A 70 -30.08 18.70 -3.34
C SER A 70 -29.83 18.70 -1.83
N GLY A 71 -29.23 19.78 -1.32
CA GLY A 71 -28.88 19.92 0.09
C GLY A 71 -27.50 19.37 0.47
N VAL A 72 -26.74 18.84 -0.49
CA VAL A 72 -25.34 18.43 -0.29
C VAL A 72 -24.42 19.43 -1.00
N MET A 73 -23.33 19.81 -0.34
CA MET A 73 -22.36 20.77 -0.88
C MET A 73 -21.44 20.11 -1.92
N GLU A 74 -21.07 18.85 -1.69
CA GLU A 74 -20.19 18.05 -2.54
C GLU A 74 -20.98 17.36 -3.66
N ASP A 75 -20.34 17.13 -4.80
CA ASP A 75 -20.91 16.30 -5.85
C ASP A 75 -20.77 14.79 -5.53
N VAL A 76 -21.51 13.94 -6.24
CA VAL A 76 -21.45 12.49 -5.99
C VAL A 76 -20.06 11.91 -6.28
N THR A 77 -19.29 12.54 -7.17
CA THR A 77 -17.93 12.10 -7.49
C THR A 77 -16.97 12.32 -6.32
N GLU A 78 -17.05 13.48 -5.67
CA GLU A 78 -16.30 13.86 -4.48
C GLU A 78 -16.66 12.95 -3.30
N ILE A 79 -17.95 12.66 -3.11
CA ILE A 79 -18.40 11.66 -2.13
C ILE A 79 -17.75 10.29 -2.40
N ILE A 80 -17.75 9.83 -3.65
CA ILE A 80 -17.12 8.56 -4.03
C ILE A 80 -15.60 8.59 -3.76
N LEU A 81 -14.92 9.70 -4.03
CA LEU A 81 -13.49 9.86 -3.76
C LEU A 81 -13.17 9.87 -2.26
N ASN A 82 -14.01 10.51 -1.45
CA ASN A 82 -13.87 10.51 0.01
C ASN A 82 -14.11 9.10 0.57
N LEU A 83 -15.07 8.35 0.05
CA LEU A 83 -15.30 6.96 0.43
C LEU A 83 -14.11 6.03 0.08
N LYS A 84 -13.30 6.37 -0.92
CA LYS A 84 -12.08 5.59 -1.23
C LYS A 84 -10.94 5.81 -0.23
N GLN A 85 -11.00 6.85 0.60
CA GLN A 85 -9.99 7.15 1.62
C GLN A 85 -10.28 6.49 2.97
N VAL A 86 -11.48 5.92 3.13
CA VAL A 86 -11.95 5.21 4.32
C VAL A 86 -11.64 3.72 4.19
#